data_AF-A0AAD9T8U0-F1
#
_entry.id   AF-A0AAD9T8U0-F1
#
_cell.length_a   1.000
_cell.length_b   1.000
_cell.length_c   1.000
_cell.angle_alpha   90.00
_cell.angle_beta   90.00
_cell.angle_gamma   90.00
#
_symmetry.space_group_name_H-M   'P 1'
#
loop_
_entity.id
_entity.type
_entity.pdbx_description
1 polymer ?
#
loop_
_entity_poly.entity_id
_entity_poly.type
_entity_poly.pdbx_seq_one_letter_code
_entity_poly.pdbx_strand_id
1 'polypeptide(L)'
;SNGSVSPACFDRTSRCPDEVVRRIRITACSDDPTWRGKLLETYHTQDDKFIIAPCYWSGRQFHNALTWRHLSDSQLLLTCSTSPYAEGPDFVDNIRRRFDFIIKHPDWKETFPKRQPRVFERNGQGGWRRCGD
;
A
#
# COMPACT_ATOMS: atom_id res chain seq x y z
N SER A 1 2.38 -21.29 -18.61
CA SER A 1 3.16 -21.27 -17.35
C SER A 1 3.82 -22.62 -17.19
N ASN A 2 5.14 -22.66 -16.96
CA ASN A 2 5.93 -23.89 -16.79
C ASN A 2 6.32 -24.15 -15.31
N GLY A 3 5.81 -23.34 -14.38
CA GLY A 3 6.13 -23.45 -12.95
C GLY A 3 7.54 -23.04 -12.56
N SER A 4 8.34 -22.41 -13.44
CA SER A 4 9.70 -21.99 -13.10
C SER A 4 9.72 -20.81 -12.13
N VAL A 5 10.64 -20.83 -11.16
CA VAL A 5 10.88 -19.74 -10.21
C VAL A 5 12.33 -19.27 -10.36
N SER A 6 12.54 -17.96 -10.47
CA SER A 6 13.87 -17.34 -10.55
C SER A 6 13.89 -16.02 -9.76
N PRO A 7 15.06 -15.58 -9.26
CA PRO A 7 15.20 -14.27 -8.65
C PRO A 7 14.77 -13.16 -9.62
N ALA A 8 13.95 -12.22 -9.15
CA ALA A 8 13.45 -11.11 -9.94
C ALA A 8 13.38 -9.83 -9.09
N CYS A 9 13.47 -8.67 -9.76
CA CYS A 9 13.23 -7.36 -9.16
C CYS A 9 12.17 -6.63 -9.99
N PHE A 10 11.29 -5.91 -9.31
CA PHE A 10 10.21 -5.13 -9.93
C PHE A 10 10.37 -3.67 -9.51
N ASP A 11 10.59 -2.82 -10.50
CA ASP A 11 10.65 -1.38 -10.30
C ASP A 11 9.28 -0.81 -9.88
N ARG A 12 9.27 0.48 -9.53
CA ARG A 12 8.06 1.16 -9.08
C ARG A 12 6.91 1.12 -10.10
N THR A 13 7.21 1.02 -11.40
CA THR A 13 6.20 1.04 -12.47
C THR A 13 5.50 -0.31 -12.65
N SER A 14 6.08 -1.39 -12.11
CA SER A 14 5.62 -2.77 -12.29
C SER A 14 5.01 -3.40 -11.03
N ARG A 15 4.94 -2.68 -9.90
CA ARG A 15 4.45 -3.18 -8.60
C ARG A 15 2.93 -3.26 -8.42
N CYS A 16 2.20 -3.60 -9.48
CA CYS A 16 0.74 -3.71 -9.49
C CYS A 16 0.02 -2.39 -9.10
N PRO A 17 -1.30 -2.25 -9.30
CA PRO A 17 -1.95 -0.96 -9.07
C PRO A 17 -2.05 -0.61 -7.58
N ASP A 18 -2.18 0.68 -7.32
CA ASP A 18 -2.52 1.25 -6.00
C ASP A 18 -1.54 0.83 -4.87
N GLU A 19 -0.27 0.68 -5.23
CA GLU A 19 0.79 0.19 -4.36
C GLU A 19 0.88 0.92 -3.01
N VAL A 20 0.71 2.24 -2.99
CA VAL A 20 0.72 3.04 -1.75
C VAL A 20 -0.42 2.65 -0.81
N VAL A 21 -1.65 2.54 -1.32
CA VAL A 21 -2.83 2.16 -0.53
C VAL A 21 -2.68 0.74 0.01
N ARG A 22 -2.15 -0.19 -0.80
CA ARG A 22 -1.87 -1.57 -0.37
C ARG A 22 -0.85 -1.60 0.76
N ARG A 23 0.19 -0.74 0.72
CA ARG A 23 1.16 -0.62 1.82
C ARG A 23 0.56 -0.01 3.09
N ILE A 24 -0.26 1.04 2.95
CA ILE A 24 -0.96 1.65 4.10
C ILE A 24 -1.79 0.60 4.81
N ARG A 25 -2.53 -0.23 4.06
CA ARG A 25 -3.32 -1.33 4.62
C ARG A 25 -2.47 -2.29 5.46
N ILE A 26 -1.24 -2.60 5.04
CA ILE A 26 -0.33 -3.47 5.81
C ILE A 26 0.10 -2.80 7.12
N THR A 27 0.42 -1.51 7.10
CA THR A 27 0.93 -0.81 8.30
C THR A 27 -0.15 -0.29 9.24
N ALA A 28 -1.37 -0.10 8.76
CA ALA A 28 -2.49 0.41 9.54
C ALA A 28 -3.46 -0.70 10.00
N CYS A 29 -3.26 -1.96 9.59
CA CYS A 29 -4.19 -3.06 9.89
C CYS A 29 -4.42 -3.28 11.39
N SER A 30 -3.43 -2.98 12.24
CA SER A 30 -3.56 -3.07 13.70
C SER A 30 -4.62 -2.13 14.27
N ASP A 31 -4.86 -1.02 13.58
CA ASP A 31 -5.79 0.03 14.02
C ASP A 31 -7.17 -0.14 13.36
N ASP A 32 -7.31 -1.05 12.39
CA ASP A 32 -8.54 -1.26 11.64
C ASP A 32 -9.46 -2.24 12.37
N PRO A 33 -10.62 -1.80 12.89
CA PRO A 33 -11.54 -2.67 13.64
C PRO A 33 -12.19 -3.75 12.79
N THR A 34 -12.08 -3.65 11.46
CA THR A 34 -12.60 -4.65 10.51
C THR A 34 -11.56 -5.70 10.14
N TRP A 35 -10.31 -5.55 10.61
CA TRP A 35 -9.24 -6.49 10.35
C TRP A 35 -9.49 -7.84 11.03
N ARG A 36 -9.50 -8.91 10.23
CA ARG A 36 -9.74 -10.30 10.70
C ARG A 36 -8.52 -11.21 10.56
N GLY A 37 -7.31 -10.64 10.52
CA GLY A 37 -6.06 -11.42 10.48
C GLY A 37 -5.76 -12.15 9.16
N LYS A 38 -6.57 -11.98 8.11
CA LYS A 38 -6.29 -12.59 6.79
C LYS A 38 -5.40 -11.68 5.94
N LEU A 39 -4.17 -12.13 5.70
CA LEU A 39 -3.26 -11.48 4.76
C LEU A 39 -3.89 -11.49 3.35
N LEU A 40 -4.21 -10.27 2.93
CA LEU A 40 -4.92 -9.80 1.74
C LEU A 40 -4.93 -10.73 0.50
N GLU A 41 -6.04 -11.42 0.26
CA GLU A 41 -6.43 -11.76 -1.12
C GLU A 41 -6.72 -10.44 -1.85
N THR A 42 -5.79 -10.01 -2.69
CA THR A 42 -5.90 -8.76 -3.46
C THR A 42 -6.20 -9.00 -4.93
N TYR A 43 -6.02 -10.22 -5.42
CA TYR A 43 -6.22 -10.57 -6.82
C TYR A 43 -7.33 -11.62 -6.94
N HIS A 44 -8.38 -11.28 -7.69
CA HIS A 44 -9.48 -12.16 -8.00
C HIS A 44 -9.20 -12.85 -9.34
N THR A 45 -8.72 -14.09 -9.26
CA THR A 45 -8.23 -14.85 -10.43
C THR A 45 -9.30 -15.07 -11.50
N GLN A 46 -10.56 -15.32 -11.10
CA GLN A 46 -11.65 -15.61 -12.04
C GLN A 46 -11.97 -14.42 -12.94
N ASP A 47 -11.88 -13.19 -12.41
CA ASP A 47 -12.23 -11.97 -13.13
C ASP A 47 -11.01 -11.19 -13.64
N ASP A 48 -9.79 -11.67 -13.36
CA ASP A 48 -8.52 -10.97 -13.65
C ASP A 48 -8.50 -9.52 -13.10
N LYS A 49 -8.86 -9.38 -11.82
CA LYS A 49 -9.00 -8.08 -11.16
C LYS A 49 -8.17 -7.97 -9.89
N PHE A 50 -7.60 -6.79 -9.67
CA PHE A 50 -7.19 -6.40 -8.32
C PHE A 50 -8.39 -5.82 -7.56
N ILE A 51 -8.71 -6.41 -6.41
CA ILE A 51 -9.75 -5.93 -5.50
C ILE A 51 -9.08 -5.51 -4.19
N ILE A 52 -8.90 -4.22 -4.02
CA ILE A 52 -8.26 -3.64 -2.85
C ILE A 52 -9.35 -3.31 -1.85
N ALA A 53 -9.51 -4.20 -0.87
CA ALA A 53 -10.49 -4.00 0.17
C ALA A 53 -10.21 -2.72 0.97
N PRO A 54 -11.25 -2.06 1.49
CA PRO A 54 -11.12 -0.89 2.35
C PRO A 54 -10.16 -1.14 3.51
N CYS A 55 -9.44 -0.10 3.88
CA CYS A 55 -8.67 -0.08 5.12
C CYS A 55 -8.87 1.25 5.85
N TYR A 56 -8.74 1.16 7.17
CA TYR A 56 -8.78 2.29 8.08
C TYR A 56 -7.36 2.70 8.46
N TRP A 57 -7.09 4.01 8.44
CA TRP A 57 -5.96 4.59 9.18
C TRP A 57 -6.47 5.54 10.24
N SER A 58 -5.93 5.38 11.45
CA SER A 58 -6.35 6.13 12.63
C SER A 58 -5.79 7.55 12.66
N GLY A 59 -6.32 8.38 13.55
CA GLY A 59 -5.72 9.68 13.88
C GLY A 59 -4.26 9.55 14.37
N ARG A 60 -3.90 8.42 15.00
CA ARG A 60 -2.51 8.11 15.37
C ARG A 60 -1.63 7.96 14.14
N GLN A 61 -2.09 7.24 13.11
CA GLN A 61 -1.34 7.09 11.86
C GLN A 61 -1.16 8.43 11.14
N PHE A 62 -2.20 9.27 11.13
CA PHE A 62 -2.11 10.63 10.61
C PHE A 62 -1.09 11.49 11.38
N HIS A 63 -1.14 11.46 12.71
CA HIS A 63 -0.17 12.16 13.55
C HIS A 63 1.26 11.66 13.32
N ASN A 64 1.46 10.34 13.28
CA ASN A 64 2.75 9.73 12.97
C ASN A 64 3.26 10.19 11.60
N ALA A 65 2.40 10.22 10.57
CA ALA A 65 2.79 10.69 9.25
C ALA A 65 3.26 12.15 9.28
N LEU A 66 2.53 13.05 9.96
CA LEU A 66 2.92 14.46 10.10
C LEU A 66 4.26 14.62 10.81
N THR A 67 4.43 13.94 11.94
CA THR A 67 5.64 14.06 12.77
C THR A 67 6.85 13.40 12.10
N TRP A 68 6.68 12.18 11.58
CA TRP A 68 7.80 11.39 11.05
C TRP A 68 8.23 11.81 9.65
N ARG A 69 7.40 12.53 8.88
CA ARG A 69 7.80 13.09 7.57
C ARG A 69 9.05 13.98 7.68
N HIS A 70 9.28 14.61 8.83
CA HIS A 70 10.42 15.50 9.08
C HIS A 70 11.69 14.78 9.57
N LEU A 71 11.63 13.47 9.77
CA LEU A 71 12.80 12.69 10.16
C LEU A 71 13.78 12.50 8.99
N SER A 72 15.06 12.44 9.33
CA SER A 72 16.12 12.03 8.40
C SER A 72 15.95 10.57 7.98
N ASP A 73 16.62 10.17 6.91
CA ASP A 73 16.56 8.80 6.37
C ASP A 73 16.98 7.75 7.41
N SER A 74 18.04 8.02 8.18
CA SER A 74 18.52 7.12 9.25
C SER A 74 17.52 7.00 10.39
N GLN A 75 16.89 8.11 10.80
CA GLN A 75 15.83 8.09 11.81
C GLN A 75 14.60 7.33 11.32
N LEU A 76 14.21 7.48 10.05
CA LEU A 76 13.10 6.71 9.47
C LEU A 76 13.39 5.22 9.44
N LEU A 77 14.60 4.82 9.05
CA LEU A 77 15.03 3.42 9.09
C LEU A 77 14.91 2.87 10.52
N LEU A 78 15.51 3.55 11.50
CA LEU A 78 15.46 3.10 12.91
C LEU A 78 14.05 3.07 13.50
N THR A 79 13.15 3.94 13.03
CA THR A 79 11.77 4.06 13.56
C THR A 79 10.80 3.07 12.91
N CYS A 80 10.96 2.80 11.60
CA CYS A 80 9.95 2.11 10.80
C CYS A 80 10.38 0.74 10.26
N SER A 81 11.67 0.38 10.35
CA SER A 81 12.18 -0.92 9.91
C SER A 81 12.35 -1.90 11.06
N THR A 82 12.14 -3.19 10.78
CA THR A 82 12.53 -4.30 11.67
C THR A 82 14.01 -4.69 11.52
N SER A 83 14.68 -4.22 10.45
CA SER A 83 16.08 -4.49 10.12
C SER A 83 16.74 -3.26 9.45
N PRO A 84 16.98 -2.15 10.19
CA PRO A 84 17.36 -0.85 9.63
C PRO A 84 18.59 -0.83 8.71
N TYR A 85 19.49 -1.80 8.84
CA TYR A 85 20.74 -1.89 8.08
C TYR A 85 20.67 -2.83 6.86
N ALA A 86 19.51 -3.46 6.62
CA ALA A 86 19.32 -4.47 5.57
C ALA A 86 18.18 -4.13 4.59
N GLU A 87 17.58 -2.95 4.72
CA GLU A 87 16.46 -2.53 3.87
C GLU A 87 16.89 -2.25 2.43
N GLY A 88 15.93 -2.41 1.51
CA GLY A 88 16.13 -2.03 0.11
C GLY A 88 16.36 -0.52 -0.07
N PRO A 89 17.02 -0.11 -1.18
CA PRO A 89 17.38 1.29 -1.42
C PRO A 89 16.18 2.23 -1.53
N ASP A 90 14.98 1.71 -1.78
CA ASP A 90 13.74 2.48 -1.91
C ASP A 90 12.86 2.44 -0.65
N PHE A 91 13.33 1.87 0.45
CA PHE A 91 12.53 1.72 1.67
C PHE A 91 12.06 3.06 2.24
N VAL A 92 12.98 4.02 2.38
CA VAL A 92 12.66 5.36 2.92
C VAL A 92 11.73 6.12 1.98
N ASP A 93 11.95 6.04 0.66
CA ASP A 93 11.05 6.63 -0.34
C ASP A 93 9.63 6.08 -0.22
N ASN A 94 9.49 4.75 -0.09
CA ASN A 94 8.20 4.11 0.10
C ASN A 94 7.51 4.58 1.39
N ILE A 95 8.25 4.80 2.48
CA ILE A 95 7.70 5.35 3.73
C ILE A 95 7.16 6.76 3.50
N ARG A 96 7.96 7.65 2.90
CA ARG A 96 7.57 9.05 2.65
C ARG A 96 6.32 9.14 1.78
N ARG A 97 6.24 8.34 0.71
CA ARG A 97 5.05 8.27 -0.16
C ARG A 97 3.79 7.87 0.59
N ARG A 98 3.87 6.96 1.57
CA ARG A 98 2.72 6.62 2.43
C ARG A 98 2.32 7.79 3.32
N PHE A 99 3.29 8.45 3.96
CA PHE A 99 3.00 9.62 4.78
C PHE A 99 2.35 10.71 3.95
N ASP A 100 2.87 10.97 2.75
CA ASP A 100 2.32 11.94 1.83
C ASP A 100 0.88 11.64 1.45
N PHE A 101 0.58 10.37 1.19
CA PHE A 101 -0.78 9.94 0.89
C PHE A 101 -1.71 10.14 2.09
N ILE A 102 -1.32 9.70 3.30
CA ILE A 102 -2.13 9.84 4.52
C ILE A 102 -2.36 11.32 4.86
N ILE A 103 -1.35 12.17 4.68
CA ILE A 103 -1.47 13.61 4.95
C ILE A 103 -2.40 14.27 3.93
N LYS A 104 -2.34 13.86 2.66
CA LYS A 104 -3.21 14.37 1.61
C LYS A 104 -4.66 13.87 1.77
N HIS A 105 -4.84 12.66 2.26
CA HIS A 105 -6.14 11.99 2.45
C HIS A 105 -6.32 11.56 3.92
N PRO A 106 -6.52 12.51 4.85
CA PRO A 106 -6.61 12.19 6.27
C PRO A 106 -7.84 11.35 6.60
N ASP A 107 -8.96 11.54 5.91
CA ASP A 107 -10.13 10.67 6.02
C ASP A 107 -10.04 9.51 5.02
N TRP A 108 -9.86 8.29 5.54
CA TRP A 108 -9.83 7.06 4.73
C TRP A 108 -11.10 6.86 3.88
N LYS A 109 -12.23 7.47 4.26
CA LYS A 109 -13.48 7.42 3.48
C LYS A 109 -13.36 8.12 2.13
N GLU A 110 -12.41 9.05 1.96
CA GLU A 110 -12.10 9.64 0.65
C GLU A 110 -11.51 8.59 -0.29
N THR A 111 -10.68 7.69 0.25
CA THR A 111 -10.04 6.62 -0.53
C THR A 111 -10.98 5.45 -0.76
N PHE A 112 -11.84 5.16 0.22
CA PHE A 112 -12.87 4.10 0.16
C PHE A 112 -14.28 4.64 0.46
N PRO A 113 -14.89 5.39 -0.49
CA PRO A 113 -16.23 5.92 -0.31
C PRO A 113 -17.23 4.80 -0.03
N LYS A 114 -18.07 4.99 1.00
CA LYS A 114 -19.07 4.00 1.43
C LYS A 114 -18.48 2.60 1.72
N ARG A 115 -17.19 2.51 2.07
CA ARG A 115 -16.44 1.25 2.24
C ARG A 115 -16.46 0.36 0.99
N GLN A 116 -16.52 0.95 -0.20
CA GLN A 116 -16.36 0.19 -1.43
C GLN A 116 -14.89 -0.09 -1.71
N PRO A 117 -14.54 -1.29 -2.22
CA PRO A 117 -13.17 -1.60 -2.60
C PRO A 117 -12.73 -0.78 -3.81
N ARG A 118 -11.42 -0.63 -3.97
CA ARG A 118 -10.84 -0.08 -5.19
C ARG A 118 -10.55 -1.25 -6.13
N VAL A 119 -11.24 -1.27 -7.27
CA VAL A 119 -11.15 -2.36 -8.24
C VAL A 119 -10.33 -1.91 -9.44
N PHE A 120 -9.43 -2.77 -9.90
CA PHE A 120 -8.62 -2.54 -11.09
C PHE A 120 -8.69 -3.76 -12.00
N GLU A 121 -8.74 -3.51 -13.30
CA GLU A 121 -8.73 -4.54 -14.33
C GLU A 121 -7.64 -4.25 -15.35
N ARG A 122 -7.28 -5.27 -16.12
CA ARG A 122 -6.28 -5.09 -17.19
C ARG A 122 -6.79 -4.09 -18.21
N ASN A 123 -5.89 -3.22 -18.65
CA ASN A 123 -6.09 -2.47 -19.88
C ASN A 123 -5.57 -3.30 -21.07
N GLY A 124 -6.03 -2.98 -22.28
CA GLY A 124 -5.62 -3.69 -23.51
C GLY A 124 -4.13 -3.57 -23.86
N GLN A 125 -3.35 -2.81 -23.09
CA GLN A 125 -1.90 -2.60 -23.25
C GLN A 125 -1.08 -3.35 -22.18
N GLY A 126 -1.72 -4.21 -21.36
CA GLY A 126 -1.05 -5.00 -20.32
C GLY A 126 -0.82 -4.29 -18.99
N GLY A 127 -1.25 -3.03 -18.86
CA GLY A 127 -1.30 -2.28 -17.60
C GLY A 127 -2.62 -2.46 -16.86
N TRP A 128 -2.86 -1.60 -15.86
CA TRP A 128 -4.07 -1.62 -15.02
C TRP A 128 -4.86 -0.33 -15.17
N ARG A 129 -6.20 -0.44 -15.21
CA ARG A 129 -7.11 0.71 -15.11
C ARG A 129 -8.01 0.57 -13.88
N ARG A 130 -8.30 1.68 -13.21
CA ARG A 130 -9.24 1.71 -12.08
C ARG A 130 -10.67 1.66 -12.63
N CYS A 131 -11.50 0.80 -12.06
CA CYS A 131 -12.92 0.72 -12.42
C CYS A 131 -13.67 1.89 -11.78
N GLY A 132 -14.48 2.61 -12.56
CA GLY A 132 -15.31 3.72 -12.07
C GLY A 132 -14.61 5.08 -11.99
N ASP A 133 -13.37 5.19 -12.50
CA ASP A 133 -12.73 6.45 -12.86
C ASP A 133 -13.12 6.86 -14.30
#